data_AF-A0A537WFD5-F1
#
_entry.id   AF-A0A537WFD5-F1
#
_cell.length_a   1.000
_cell.length_b   1.000
_cell.length_c   1.000
_cell.angle_alpha   90.00
_cell.angle_beta   90.00
_cell.angle_gamma   90.00
#
_symmetry.space_group_name_H-M   'P 1'
#
loop_
_entity.id
_entity.type
_entity.pdbx_description
1 polymer ?
#
loop_
_entity_poly.entity_id
_entity_poly.type
_entity_poly.pdbx_seq_one_letter_code
_entity_poly.pdbx_strand_id
1 'polypeptide(L)'
;MDDTSITPADPLPNMVTDGGLTTPAPWVPYTRAGCDFGGVGTANIELENTGTGPFGDISQVFGCPSAECTEATNANAATPRTAEGSIALTDFVGIAIHCADGGGICADPANASNARPDRLPDEPGGYADFQGLFGAKYVNPAITGGDAAVNDTDGNPVTDPFGQPGFPGFDEMLAKNTLGYVAQMQEAGIPVTYAYISDAHDNHTSSFPAPFSPDFPRASGPGESDYQDQLAAYDDAFQIFFDRLAAEGIDKSNTLFAITVDEGDHYAGGTSSDGTWSHTFCNLSAGQSCPANQVGEVNLNINSVLPSGYTPPTYLIHNDSAPTFYVNGNPNRNDVNLRQFERNLSTVRALDPYVSGLPTPVTVAMADTVGEHALHMVNADFRRTPNFTLFGNPDYFIKATNTSCGGTTVASCIDYHFAWSHGDIQPEIATTWLGLVGPGVRNLGVDSTTWTDHVNLRPTILLLAGLKDDYVHDGRVLVETLNKSVLPQALVSHGSTVGQLLTVYEQLNAPFGQFGLDLLTASTRALASGTSGSDATYVSIENSIQTLTNQRDDLANKIKTALGAATFDGQALKQAEVKTWIGQAQALIQQAHALANP
;
A
#
# COMPACT_ATOMS: atom_id res chain seq x y z
N MET A 1 -5.77 9.33 9.39
CA MET A 1 -6.01 8.79 10.74
C MET A 1 -7.40 9.19 11.22
N ASP A 2 -8.22 8.18 11.47
CA ASP A 2 -9.68 8.24 11.59
C ASP A 2 -10.14 8.42 13.05
N ASP A 3 -9.54 9.36 13.78
CA ASP A 3 -10.02 9.72 15.12
C ASP A 3 -11.13 10.77 15.01
N THR A 4 -12.30 10.31 14.58
CA THR A 4 -13.52 11.09 14.81
C THR A 4 -14.26 10.48 15.99
N SER A 5 -14.54 11.30 17.01
CA SER A 5 -15.47 10.97 18.11
C SER A 5 -16.92 10.74 17.65
N ILE A 6 -17.12 10.57 16.34
CA ILE A 6 -18.39 10.41 15.65
C ILE A 6 -18.52 8.92 15.32
N THR A 7 -19.70 8.34 15.58
CA THR A 7 -19.99 6.99 15.06
C THR A 7 -19.81 7.02 13.54
N PRO A 8 -18.91 6.20 12.97
CA PRO A 8 -18.77 6.11 11.53
C PRO A 8 -20.15 5.89 10.90
N ALA A 9 -20.50 6.68 9.89
CA ALA A 9 -21.72 6.45 9.12
C ALA A 9 -21.68 5.07 8.42
N ASP A 10 -20.49 4.52 8.31
CA ASP A 10 -20.20 3.19 7.83
C ASP A 10 -19.96 2.20 8.99
N PRO A 11 -20.83 1.20 9.20
CA PRO A 11 -20.65 0.21 10.25
C PRO A 11 -19.69 -0.94 9.88
N LEU A 12 -19.12 -0.96 8.66
CA LEU A 12 -18.25 -2.05 8.20
C LEU A 12 -16.80 -1.83 8.67
N PRO A 13 -16.01 -2.91 8.86
CA PRO A 13 -14.59 -2.80 9.21
C PRO A 13 -13.78 -2.03 8.17
N ASN A 14 -12.68 -1.39 8.55
CA ASN A 14 -11.81 -0.65 7.60
C ASN A 14 -11.28 -1.56 6.47
N MET A 15 -10.82 -2.76 6.82
CA MET A 15 -10.42 -3.79 5.87
C MET A 15 -11.56 -4.79 5.68
N VAL A 16 -12.41 -4.58 4.68
CA VAL A 16 -13.65 -5.34 4.47
C VAL A 16 -13.53 -6.32 3.29
N THR A 17 -13.97 -7.55 3.52
CA THR A 17 -14.08 -8.61 2.50
C THR A 17 -15.37 -8.49 1.69
N ASP A 18 -15.47 -9.24 0.60
CA ASP A 18 -16.72 -9.42 -0.19
C ASP A 18 -17.93 -9.86 0.65
N GLY A 19 -17.70 -10.47 1.81
CA GLY A 19 -18.75 -10.87 2.76
C GLY A 19 -19.23 -9.77 3.70
N GLY A 20 -18.63 -8.58 3.65
CA GLY A 20 -18.88 -7.50 4.62
C GLY A 20 -18.26 -7.75 6.00
N LEU A 21 -17.25 -8.64 6.06
CA LEU A 21 -16.55 -9.03 7.28
C LEU A 21 -15.12 -8.49 7.30
N THR A 22 -14.46 -8.49 8.46
CA THR A 22 -13.05 -8.12 8.57
C THR A 22 -12.19 -9.05 7.71
N THR A 23 -11.23 -8.49 7.01
CA THR A 23 -10.27 -9.24 6.18
C THR A 23 -9.43 -10.17 7.06
N PRO A 24 -9.25 -11.45 6.67
CA PRO A 24 -8.45 -12.40 7.44
C PRO A 24 -7.04 -11.88 7.70
N ALA A 25 -6.57 -12.07 8.93
CA ALA A 25 -5.32 -11.47 9.36
C ALA A 25 -4.09 -12.20 8.78
N PRO A 26 -3.03 -11.46 8.42
CA PRO A 26 -1.89 -12.07 7.74
C PRO A 26 -1.08 -13.03 8.61
N TRP A 27 -1.15 -12.94 9.93
CA TRP A 27 -0.36 -13.72 10.89
C TRP A 27 -0.96 -15.10 11.24
N VAL A 28 -2.25 -15.31 10.97
CA VAL A 28 -3.02 -16.47 11.46
C VAL A 28 -2.45 -17.84 11.05
N PRO A 29 -2.00 -18.06 9.80
CA PRO A 29 -1.37 -19.34 9.43
C PRO A 29 -0.13 -19.68 10.26
N TYR A 30 0.62 -18.67 10.71
CA TYR A 30 1.84 -18.83 11.49
C TYR A 30 1.54 -19.08 12.96
N THR A 31 0.66 -18.27 13.56
CA THR A 31 0.33 -18.41 14.99
C THR A 31 -0.37 -19.73 15.28
N ARG A 32 -1.27 -20.17 14.40
CA ARG A 32 -1.88 -21.52 14.50
C ARG A 32 -0.88 -22.66 14.30
N ALA A 33 0.22 -22.41 13.59
CA ALA A 33 1.31 -23.39 13.44
C ALA A 33 2.28 -23.41 14.62
N GLY A 34 2.06 -22.58 15.65
CA GLY A 34 2.90 -22.51 16.84
C GLY A 34 4.04 -21.48 16.75
N CYS A 35 3.98 -20.54 15.81
CA CYS A 35 5.01 -19.51 15.62
C CYS A 35 4.49 -18.12 16.00
N ASP A 36 5.21 -17.41 16.86
CA ASP A 36 4.97 -15.99 17.11
C ASP A 36 5.22 -15.19 15.84
N PHE A 37 4.46 -14.10 15.67
CA PHE A 37 4.55 -13.19 14.53
C PHE A 37 4.78 -11.76 15.02
N GLY A 38 5.85 -11.12 14.57
CA GLY A 38 6.19 -9.73 14.88
C GLY A 38 5.78 -8.77 13.77
N GLY A 39 5.18 -7.64 14.16
CA GLY A 39 4.89 -6.50 13.30
C GLY A 39 5.73 -5.28 13.70
N VAL A 40 6.37 -4.65 12.71
CA VAL A 40 7.21 -3.47 12.88
C VAL A 40 6.81 -2.40 11.84
N GLY A 41 5.94 -1.48 12.23
CA GLY A 41 5.48 -0.34 11.42
C GLY A 41 4.63 -0.73 10.21
N THR A 42 4.07 -1.94 10.17
CA THR A 42 3.32 -2.46 9.03
C THR A 42 1.82 -2.19 9.19
N ALA A 43 1.26 -1.45 8.23
CA ALA A 43 -0.15 -1.08 8.26
C ALA A 43 -1.10 -2.27 8.49
N ASN A 44 -2.13 -2.06 9.31
CA ASN A 44 -3.17 -3.00 9.70
C ASN A 44 -2.71 -4.25 10.48
N ILE A 45 -1.44 -4.31 10.92
CA ILE A 45 -0.92 -5.38 11.78
C ILE A 45 -0.79 -4.89 13.21
N GLU A 46 -0.26 -3.68 13.42
CA GLU A 46 -0.12 -3.08 14.75
C GLU A 46 -1.21 -2.03 15.02
N LEU A 47 -1.16 -1.40 16.21
CA LEU A 47 -1.98 -0.21 16.47
C LEU A 47 -1.41 0.97 15.67
N GLU A 48 -2.28 1.76 15.06
CA GLU A 48 -1.95 2.86 14.16
C GLU A 48 -2.34 4.22 14.74
N ASN A 49 -3.15 4.25 15.81
CA ASN A 49 -3.59 5.47 16.47
C ASN A 49 -3.64 5.37 18.00
N THR A 50 -3.63 6.51 18.66
CA THR A 50 -3.76 6.65 20.12
C THR A 50 -5.20 6.91 20.55
N GLY A 51 -6.17 6.60 19.69
CA GLY A 51 -7.58 6.96 19.89
C GLY A 51 -8.18 6.28 21.12
N THR A 52 -8.88 7.04 21.95
CA THR A 52 -9.58 6.54 23.16
C THR A 52 -11.10 6.56 23.03
N GLY A 53 -11.62 6.95 21.87
CA GLY A 53 -13.04 6.86 21.50
C GLY A 53 -13.50 5.41 21.24
N PRO A 54 -14.78 5.17 20.94
CA PRO A 54 -15.36 3.83 20.78
C PRO A 54 -14.74 2.95 19.69
N PHE A 55 -13.96 3.52 18.78
CA PHE A 55 -13.30 2.84 17.66
C PHE A 55 -11.78 3.06 17.65
N GLY A 56 -11.23 3.76 18.64
CA GLY A 56 -9.80 4.00 18.73
C GLY A 56 -9.04 2.78 19.24
N ASP A 57 -7.81 2.59 18.78
CA ASP A 57 -7.06 1.34 18.99
C ASP A 57 -6.83 1.06 20.48
N ILE A 58 -6.54 2.12 21.25
CA ILE A 58 -6.30 2.01 22.70
C ILE A 58 -7.55 1.49 23.41
N SER A 59 -8.74 1.97 23.01
CA SER A 59 -9.98 1.51 23.62
C SER A 59 -10.33 0.08 23.19
N GLN A 60 -10.01 -0.32 21.95
CA GLN A 60 -10.30 -1.67 21.44
C GLN A 60 -9.41 -2.74 22.09
N VAL A 61 -8.12 -2.44 22.27
CA VAL A 61 -7.14 -3.40 22.80
C VAL A 61 -7.06 -3.39 24.33
N PHE A 62 -6.95 -2.21 24.94
CA PHE A 62 -6.73 -2.09 26.39
C PHE A 62 -8.02 -1.82 27.18
N GLY A 63 -9.07 -1.31 26.52
CA GLY A 63 -10.31 -0.89 27.16
C GLY A 63 -10.19 0.45 27.90
N CYS A 64 -11.33 1.06 28.23
CA CYS A 64 -11.39 2.30 29.03
C CYS A 64 -12.40 2.15 30.19
N PRO A 65 -12.02 2.45 31.45
CA PRO A 65 -10.71 2.95 31.88
C PRO A 65 -9.65 1.84 31.99
N SER A 66 -8.44 2.13 31.51
CA SER A 66 -7.19 1.37 31.70
C SER A 66 -6.05 2.36 31.94
N ALA A 67 -4.85 1.86 32.31
CA ALA A 67 -3.69 2.74 32.47
C ALA A 67 -3.26 3.33 31.12
N GLU A 68 -3.29 2.50 30.07
CA GLU A 68 -3.01 2.83 28.69
C GLU A 68 -4.00 3.87 28.14
N CYS A 69 -5.30 3.68 28.39
CA CYS A 69 -6.33 4.65 28.01
C CYS A 69 -6.16 5.99 28.74
N THR A 70 -5.68 5.98 29.99
CA THR A 70 -5.40 7.21 30.75
C THR A 70 -4.20 7.95 30.16
N GLU A 71 -3.12 7.24 29.84
CA GLU A 71 -1.93 7.80 29.22
C GLU A 71 -2.24 8.40 27.85
N ALA A 72 -2.93 7.64 26.98
CA ALA A 72 -3.35 8.11 25.66
C ALA A 72 -4.28 9.32 25.75
N THR A 73 -5.25 9.33 26.68
CA THR A 73 -6.14 10.49 26.89
C THR A 73 -5.35 11.74 27.29
N ASN A 74 -4.35 11.60 28.17
CA ASN A 74 -3.52 12.72 28.60
C ASN A 74 -2.62 13.22 27.45
N ALA A 75 -1.97 12.31 26.73
CA ALA A 75 -1.12 12.66 25.59
C ALA A 75 -1.92 13.37 24.48
N ASN A 76 -3.11 12.84 24.13
CA ASN A 76 -3.98 13.45 23.12
C ASN A 76 -4.51 14.84 23.54
N ALA A 77 -4.57 15.12 24.84
CA ALA A 77 -4.95 16.43 25.37
C ALA A 77 -3.77 17.41 25.51
N ALA A 78 -2.53 16.90 25.47
CA ALA A 78 -1.32 17.70 25.55
C ALA A 78 -1.01 18.40 24.21
N THR A 79 0.03 19.24 24.20
CA THR A 79 0.42 19.95 22.99
C THR A 79 1.05 18.97 21.99
N PRO A 80 0.54 18.86 20.74
CA PRO A 80 1.15 18.00 19.73
C PRO A 80 2.61 18.36 19.47
N ARG A 81 3.41 17.38 19.02
CA ARG A 81 4.85 17.55 18.77
C ARG A 81 5.63 18.03 19.99
N THR A 82 5.30 17.46 21.14
CA THR A 82 6.05 17.59 22.38
C THR A 82 6.25 16.21 22.99
N ALA A 83 7.19 16.07 23.91
CA ALA A 83 7.41 14.84 24.67
C ALA A 83 6.10 14.31 25.31
N GLU A 84 5.30 15.18 25.95
CA GLU A 84 4.03 14.77 26.58
C GLU A 84 2.95 14.43 25.54
N GLY A 85 2.87 15.19 24.45
CA GLY A 85 1.89 14.95 23.39
C GLY A 85 2.18 13.72 22.52
N SER A 86 3.39 13.17 22.58
CA SER A 86 3.84 12.08 21.70
C SER A 86 4.02 10.75 22.43
N ILE A 87 4.10 10.74 23.75
CA ILE A 87 4.38 9.52 24.54
C ILE A 87 3.45 8.35 24.22
N ALA A 88 2.15 8.61 24.01
CA ALA A 88 1.22 7.53 23.69
C ALA A 88 1.44 6.93 22.28
N LEU A 89 1.92 7.74 21.33
CA LEU A 89 2.34 7.24 20.01
C LEU A 89 3.58 6.35 20.20
N THR A 90 4.59 6.87 20.92
CA THR A 90 5.85 6.18 21.19
C THR A 90 5.64 4.84 21.90
N ASP A 91 4.71 4.79 22.85
CA ASP A 91 4.47 3.62 23.69
C ASP A 91 3.58 2.56 23.04
N PHE A 92 2.57 2.96 22.24
CA PHE A 92 1.50 2.04 21.81
C PHE A 92 1.40 1.76 20.32
N VAL A 93 1.94 2.62 19.46
CA VAL A 93 1.74 2.53 18.00
C VAL A 93 2.89 1.79 17.33
N GLY A 94 2.59 1.14 16.20
CA GLY A 94 3.58 0.69 15.21
C GLY A 94 4.41 -0.53 15.58
N ILE A 95 4.24 -1.15 16.76
CA ILE A 95 4.99 -2.35 17.16
C ILE A 95 4.03 -3.36 17.79
N ALA A 96 4.04 -4.60 17.33
CA ALA A 96 3.21 -5.67 17.90
C ALA A 96 3.87 -7.05 17.81
N ILE A 97 3.42 -7.96 18.68
CA ILE A 97 3.67 -9.40 18.57
C ILE A 97 2.33 -10.11 18.70
N HIS A 98 1.97 -10.91 17.70
CA HIS A 98 0.85 -11.85 17.74
C HIS A 98 1.38 -13.21 18.13
N CYS A 99 0.95 -13.71 19.30
CA CYS A 99 1.54 -14.90 19.90
C CYS A 99 0.90 -16.19 19.37
N ALA A 100 1.72 -17.22 19.27
CA ALA A 100 1.40 -18.56 18.83
C ALA A 100 0.31 -19.25 19.66
N ASP A 101 -0.29 -20.28 19.07
CA ASP A 101 -1.02 -21.30 19.81
C ASP A 101 -0.09 -21.94 20.86
N GLY A 102 -0.57 -22.06 22.09
CA GLY A 102 0.26 -22.39 23.26
C GLY A 102 0.89 -21.17 23.97
N GLY A 103 0.66 -19.96 23.47
CA GLY A 103 0.88 -18.69 24.17
C GLY A 103 2.20 -17.97 23.89
N GLY A 104 3.21 -18.65 23.33
CA GLY A 104 4.45 -18.03 22.86
C GLY A 104 5.13 -17.11 23.89
N ILE A 105 5.74 -16.03 23.41
CA ILE A 105 6.35 -14.99 24.26
C ILE A 105 5.34 -14.30 25.20
N CYS A 106 4.05 -14.27 24.84
CA CYS A 106 2.99 -13.71 25.68
C CYS A 106 2.73 -14.53 26.96
N ALA A 107 3.02 -15.83 26.94
CA ALA A 107 2.82 -16.71 28.08
C ALA A 107 4.00 -16.70 29.08
N ASP A 108 5.11 -16.05 28.73
CA ASP A 108 6.20 -15.83 29.68
C ASP A 108 5.67 -15.06 30.91
N PRO A 109 5.93 -15.52 32.15
CA PRO A 109 5.52 -14.82 33.36
C PRO A 109 5.92 -13.34 33.42
N ALA A 110 7.01 -12.93 32.76
CA ALA A 110 7.43 -11.54 32.67
C ALA A 110 6.50 -10.68 31.80
N ASN A 111 5.80 -11.30 30.84
CA ASN A 111 4.99 -10.63 29.82
C ASN A 111 3.48 -10.83 30.02
N ALA A 112 3.07 -11.89 30.71
CA ALA A 112 1.69 -12.34 30.80
C ALA A 112 0.71 -11.30 31.38
N SER A 113 1.16 -10.35 32.22
CA SER A 113 0.31 -9.26 32.70
C SER A 113 0.01 -8.19 31.65
N ASN A 114 0.86 -8.11 30.62
CA ASN A 114 0.79 -7.11 29.55
C ASN A 114 0.18 -7.67 28.27
N ALA A 115 0.13 -9.01 28.14
CA ALA A 115 -0.59 -9.68 27.07
C ALA A 115 -2.07 -9.27 27.03
N ARG A 116 -2.61 -9.09 25.82
CA ARG A 116 -4.03 -8.79 25.57
C ARG A 116 -4.60 -9.80 24.58
N PRO A 117 -5.92 -10.08 24.63
CA PRO A 117 -6.54 -10.92 23.61
C PRO A 117 -6.30 -10.35 22.22
N ASP A 118 -5.76 -11.18 21.33
CA ASP A 118 -5.61 -10.86 19.90
C ASP A 118 -6.92 -11.24 19.21
N ARG A 119 -7.75 -10.23 18.89
CA ARG A 119 -9.16 -10.44 18.55
C ARG A 119 -9.38 -10.39 17.05
N LEU A 120 -9.72 -11.54 16.47
CA LEU A 120 -10.18 -11.65 15.09
C LEU A 120 -11.55 -12.34 15.03
N PRO A 121 -12.65 -11.61 15.28
CA PRO A 121 -13.99 -12.20 15.40
C PRO A 121 -14.48 -12.84 14.10
N ASP A 122 -14.00 -12.36 12.95
CA ASP A 122 -14.41 -12.81 11.62
C ASP A 122 -13.42 -13.79 10.98
N GLU A 123 -12.36 -14.19 11.69
CA GLU A 123 -11.32 -15.05 11.13
C GLU A 123 -11.90 -16.41 10.71
N PRO A 124 -11.73 -16.83 9.43
CA PRO A 124 -12.13 -18.16 8.99
C PRO A 124 -11.54 -19.25 9.89
N GLY A 125 -12.37 -20.19 10.35
CA GLY A 125 -11.92 -21.24 11.28
C GLY A 125 -11.80 -20.81 12.74
N GLY A 126 -11.98 -19.51 13.05
CA GLY A 126 -11.98 -18.94 14.39
C GLY A 126 -10.58 -18.65 14.94
N TYR A 127 -10.49 -17.66 15.83
CA TYR A 127 -9.23 -17.21 16.43
C TYR A 127 -9.43 -16.81 17.89
N ALA A 128 -9.97 -17.73 18.68
CA ALA A 128 -10.19 -17.53 20.11
C ALA A 128 -8.94 -17.92 20.91
N ASP A 129 -8.77 -17.30 22.08
CA ASP A 129 -7.72 -17.60 23.07
C ASP A 129 -6.27 -17.25 22.67
N PHE A 130 -6.05 -16.68 21.48
CA PHE A 130 -4.78 -16.07 21.09
C PHE A 130 -4.55 -14.76 21.85
N GLN A 131 -3.28 -14.44 22.08
CA GLN A 131 -2.84 -13.22 22.75
C GLN A 131 -1.88 -12.45 21.87
N GLY A 132 -1.72 -11.16 22.17
CA GLY A 132 -0.68 -10.33 21.60
C GLY A 132 -0.08 -9.37 22.62
N LEU A 133 1.11 -8.86 22.30
CA LEU A 133 1.73 -7.70 22.92
C LEU A 133 1.63 -6.54 21.93
N PHE A 134 1.12 -5.40 22.39
CA PHE A 134 0.86 -4.25 21.53
C PHE A 134 1.57 -3.02 22.08
N GLY A 135 2.31 -2.32 21.22
CA GLY A 135 3.10 -1.16 21.57
C GLY A 135 4.52 -1.50 22.03
N ALA A 136 5.46 -0.62 21.68
CA ALA A 136 6.86 -0.72 22.08
C ALA A 136 7.02 -0.79 23.61
N LYS A 137 6.11 -0.16 24.38
CA LYS A 137 6.07 -0.21 25.85
C LYS A 137 6.06 -1.64 26.40
N TYR A 138 5.40 -2.56 25.70
CA TYR A 138 5.27 -3.95 26.12
C TYR A 138 6.10 -4.92 25.27
N VAL A 139 6.33 -4.61 24.00
CA VAL A 139 7.15 -5.43 23.10
C VAL A 139 8.64 -5.29 23.40
N ASN A 140 9.16 -4.07 23.58
CA ASN A 140 10.59 -3.84 23.81
C ASN A 140 11.12 -4.68 24.99
N PRO A 141 10.57 -4.57 26.22
CA PRO A 141 11.09 -5.36 27.34
C PRO A 141 10.95 -6.87 27.13
N ALA A 142 9.97 -7.33 26.36
CA ALA A 142 9.78 -8.75 26.08
C ALA A 142 10.92 -9.32 25.21
N ILE A 143 11.41 -8.56 24.23
CA ILE A 143 12.44 -9.01 23.28
C ILE A 143 13.87 -8.60 23.68
N THR A 144 14.04 -7.71 24.65
CA THR A 144 15.35 -7.23 25.13
C THR A 144 15.75 -7.78 26.49
N GLY A 145 14.90 -8.56 27.14
CA GLY A 145 15.14 -9.06 28.50
C GLY A 145 14.91 -8.02 29.59
N GLY A 146 14.02 -7.05 29.34
CA GLY A 146 13.53 -6.07 30.30
C GLY A 146 13.93 -4.62 30.01
N ASP A 147 14.73 -4.36 28.97
CA ASP A 147 15.09 -3.00 28.58
C ASP A 147 13.95 -2.30 27.84
N ALA A 148 13.76 -1.01 28.12
CA ALA A 148 12.69 -0.21 27.52
C ALA A 148 12.93 0.14 26.05
N ALA A 149 14.17 0.02 25.56
CA ALA A 149 14.55 0.34 24.18
C ALA A 149 15.12 -0.90 23.49
N VAL A 150 14.74 -1.07 22.23
CA VAL A 150 15.44 -1.91 21.25
C VAL A 150 16.67 -1.17 20.76
N ASN A 151 17.76 -1.87 20.47
CA ASN A 151 18.92 -1.25 19.82
C ASN A 151 18.75 -1.24 18.28
N ASP A 152 19.03 -0.11 17.63
CA ASP A 152 19.16 -0.02 16.18
C ASP A 152 20.37 -0.84 15.67
N THR A 153 20.56 -0.94 14.35
CA THR A 153 21.70 -1.68 13.78
C THR A 153 23.06 -1.09 14.19
N ASP A 154 23.13 0.18 14.56
CA ASP A 154 24.36 0.82 15.05
C ASP A 154 24.62 0.59 16.55
N GLY A 155 23.69 -0.06 17.24
CA GLY A 155 23.76 -0.34 18.68
C GLY A 155 23.28 0.81 19.57
N ASN A 156 22.61 1.81 19.01
CA ASN A 156 21.99 2.90 19.77
C ASN A 156 20.55 2.55 20.15
N PRO A 157 20.03 3.02 21.30
CA PRO A 157 18.63 2.81 21.63
C PRO A 157 17.72 3.52 20.62
N VAL A 158 16.72 2.82 20.11
CA VAL A 158 15.63 3.41 19.32
C VAL A 158 14.74 4.23 20.25
N THR A 159 14.59 5.51 19.92
CA THR A 159 13.77 6.46 20.67
C THR A 159 12.98 7.33 19.71
N ASP A 160 11.91 7.93 20.21
CA ASP A 160 11.27 9.05 19.54
C ASP A 160 12.20 10.29 19.47
N PRO A 161 11.81 11.33 18.71
CA PRO A 161 12.56 12.59 18.60
C PRO A 161 12.75 13.37 19.92
N PHE A 162 12.10 12.96 21.01
CA PHE A 162 12.25 13.53 22.35
C PHE A 162 13.13 12.66 23.27
N GLY A 163 13.72 11.58 22.75
CA GLY A 163 14.57 10.65 23.49
C GLY A 163 13.79 9.64 24.35
N GLN A 164 12.49 9.45 24.08
CA GLN A 164 11.67 8.46 24.77
C GLN A 164 11.85 7.09 24.11
N PRO A 165 12.25 6.04 24.84
CA PRO A 165 12.34 4.68 24.29
C PRO A 165 11.01 4.21 23.70
N GLY A 166 11.02 3.74 22.44
CA GLY A 166 9.81 3.20 21.82
C GLY A 166 9.76 3.42 20.31
N PHE A 167 8.54 3.41 19.78
CA PHE A 167 8.27 3.63 18.36
C PHE A 167 8.69 5.07 17.97
N PRO A 168 9.59 5.25 16.99
CA PRO A 168 10.12 6.56 16.66
C PRO A 168 9.14 7.43 15.84
N GLY A 169 8.06 6.83 15.35
CA GLY A 169 7.15 7.41 14.35
C GLY A 169 7.34 6.72 12.99
N PHE A 170 6.28 6.67 12.17
CA PHE A 170 6.33 5.98 10.87
C PHE A 170 7.43 6.53 9.97
N ASP A 171 7.62 7.85 9.97
CA ASP A 171 8.62 8.51 9.14
C ASP A 171 10.06 8.39 9.67
N GLU A 172 10.23 7.88 10.90
CA GLU A 172 11.54 7.57 11.48
C GLU A 172 11.78 6.06 11.59
N MET A 173 10.99 5.24 10.89
CA MET A 173 11.27 3.81 10.66
C MET A 173 12.37 3.64 9.59
N LEU A 174 13.48 4.35 9.76
CA LEU A 174 14.69 4.20 8.97
C LEU A 174 15.17 2.74 9.03
N ALA A 175 15.86 2.27 7.99
CA ALA A 175 16.32 0.88 7.89
C ALA A 175 17.03 0.40 9.18
N LYS A 176 17.87 1.24 9.79
CA LYS A 176 18.57 0.89 11.04
C LYS A 176 17.64 0.61 12.24
N ASN A 177 16.53 1.35 12.34
CA ASN A 177 15.56 1.21 13.43
C ASN A 177 14.72 -0.05 13.19
N THR A 178 14.15 -0.17 11.99
CA THR A 178 13.34 -1.32 11.58
C THR A 178 14.11 -2.64 11.69
N LEU A 179 15.30 -2.71 11.09
CA LEU A 179 16.10 -3.94 11.08
C LEU A 179 16.66 -4.28 12.47
N GLY A 180 16.88 -3.28 13.33
CA GLY A 180 17.20 -3.48 14.74
C GLY A 180 16.07 -4.19 15.51
N TYR A 181 14.83 -3.75 15.29
CA TYR A 181 13.62 -4.42 15.82
C TYR A 181 13.49 -5.85 15.29
N VAL A 182 13.58 -6.04 13.97
CA VAL A 182 13.47 -7.36 13.35
C VAL A 182 14.52 -8.33 13.89
N ALA A 183 15.78 -7.90 14.01
CA ALA A 183 16.84 -8.74 14.55
C ALA A 183 16.55 -9.18 15.99
N GLN A 184 16.16 -8.24 16.87
CA GLN A 184 15.85 -8.57 18.27
C GLN A 184 14.59 -9.41 18.44
N MET A 185 13.59 -9.26 17.59
CA MET A 185 12.44 -10.16 17.56
C MET A 185 12.88 -11.59 17.22
N GLN A 186 13.69 -11.77 16.17
CA GLN A 186 14.18 -13.10 15.78
C GLN A 186 15.08 -13.74 16.84
N GLU A 187 15.97 -12.95 17.46
CA GLU A 187 16.80 -13.37 18.59
C GLU A 187 15.98 -13.79 19.83
N ALA A 188 14.84 -13.12 20.05
CA ALA A 188 13.90 -13.45 21.12
C ALA A 188 12.98 -14.65 20.81
N GLY A 189 13.18 -15.32 19.66
CA GLY A 189 12.44 -16.52 19.29
C GLY A 189 11.13 -16.26 18.56
N ILE A 190 10.98 -15.10 17.91
CA ILE A 190 9.85 -14.75 17.03
C ILE A 190 10.28 -15.00 15.58
N PRO A 191 9.93 -16.15 14.97
CA PRO A 191 10.52 -16.60 13.70
C PRO A 191 9.92 -15.92 12.46
N VAL A 192 8.80 -15.21 12.59
CA VAL A 192 8.14 -14.51 11.47
C VAL A 192 8.00 -13.05 11.81
N THR A 193 8.55 -12.18 10.96
CA THR A 193 8.57 -10.73 11.19
C THR A 193 8.24 -10.00 9.90
N TYR A 194 7.23 -9.14 9.92
CA TYR A 194 6.89 -8.22 8.84
C TYR A 194 7.25 -6.81 9.29
N ALA A 195 7.86 -6.05 8.39
CA ALA A 195 8.46 -4.79 8.77
C ALA A 195 8.42 -3.77 7.62
N TYR A 196 8.13 -2.52 7.97
CA TYR A 196 8.14 -1.36 7.11
C TYR A 196 9.45 -0.59 7.29
N ILE A 197 9.99 -0.07 6.19
CA ILE A 197 11.13 0.84 6.17
C ILE A 197 10.66 2.13 5.50
N SER A 198 10.88 3.27 6.14
CA SER A 198 10.59 4.59 5.57
C SER A 198 11.28 4.76 4.23
N ASP A 199 10.73 5.57 3.35
CA ASP A 199 11.34 5.83 2.04
C ASP A 199 12.77 6.36 2.18
N ALA A 200 13.51 6.39 1.07
CA ALA A 200 14.88 6.89 1.09
C ALA A 200 14.97 8.36 0.66
N HIS A 201 13.91 8.90 0.05
CA HIS A 201 13.97 10.11 -0.74
C HIS A 201 13.49 11.35 0.01
N ASP A 202 12.84 11.19 1.15
CA ASP A 202 12.49 12.27 2.05
C ASP A 202 13.57 12.49 3.10
N ASN A 203 13.76 13.76 3.44
CA ASN A 203 14.54 14.12 4.61
C ASN A 203 13.63 14.07 5.83
N HIS A 204 13.71 12.95 6.55
CA HIS A 204 12.89 12.66 7.73
C HIS A 204 13.22 13.51 8.97
N THR A 205 14.11 14.50 8.85
CA THR A 205 14.35 15.45 9.95
C THR A 205 13.05 16.18 10.28
N SER A 206 12.75 16.37 11.57
CA SER A 206 11.56 17.10 12.02
C SER A 206 10.21 16.48 11.60
N SER A 207 10.22 15.23 11.15
CA SER A 207 9.01 14.46 10.85
C SER A 207 8.20 14.13 12.09
N PHE A 208 6.88 13.97 11.95
CA PHE A 208 6.04 13.72 13.11
C PHE A 208 6.46 12.41 13.82
N PRO A 209 6.71 12.44 15.14
CA PRO A 209 6.23 13.41 16.12
C PRO A 209 7.19 14.57 16.48
N ALA A 210 8.34 14.72 15.82
CA ALA A 210 9.31 15.76 16.10
C ALA A 210 8.73 17.18 16.00
N PRO A 211 9.36 18.19 16.66
CA PRO A 211 9.01 19.59 16.48
C PRO A 211 9.10 20.03 15.02
N PHE A 212 8.11 20.81 14.58
CA PHE A 212 8.10 21.36 13.22
C PHE A 212 9.32 22.25 12.95
N SER A 213 9.92 22.07 11.78
CA SER A 213 10.91 22.97 11.21
C SER A 213 10.34 23.61 9.94
N PRO A 214 10.54 24.90 9.68
CA PRO A 214 10.12 25.48 8.40
C PRO A 214 10.91 24.92 7.22
N ASP A 215 12.09 24.35 7.46
CA ASP A 215 12.96 23.79 6.43
C ASP A 215 12.74 22.27 6.25
N PHE A 216 12.01 21.61 7.17
CA PHE A 216 11.89 20.15 7.24
C PHE A 216 10.59 19.64 7.93
N PRO A 217 10.10 18.44 7.61
CA PRO A 217 10.63 17.49 6.64
C PRO A 217 10.47 18.01 5.20
N ARG A 218 11.35 17.60 4.29
CA ARG A 218 11.24 17.97 2.88
C ARG A 218 11.63 16.79 2.00
N ALA A 219 11.08 16.73 0.79
CA ALA A 219 11.57 15.84 -0.23
C ALA A 219 13.01 16.21 -0.62
N SER A 220 13.79 15.20 -1.01
CA SER A 220 15.13 15.37 -1.58
C SER A 220 15.11 15.10 -3.07
N GLY A 221 15.81 15.94 -3.85
CA GLY A 221 15.91 15.71 -5.28
C GLY A 221 16.91 14.60 -5.63
N PRO A 222 16.81 13.98 -6.82
CA PRO A 222 17.78 12.98 -7.27
C PRO A 222 19.23 13.47 -7.16
N GLY A 223 20.07 12.67 -6.51
CA GLY A 223 21.49 12.96 -6.34
C GLY A 223 21.82 14.06 -5.32
N GLU A 224 20.83 14.56 -4.57
CA GLU A 224 21.09 15.43 -3.42
C GLU A 224 21.87 14.66 -2.35
N SER A 225 22.74 15.35 -1.61
CA SER A 225 23.69 14.68 -0.71
C SER A 225 23.00 13.93 0.43
N ASP A 226 21.94 14.49 1.01
CA ASP A 226 21.18 13.81 2.07
C ASP A 226 20.47 12.56 1.57
N TYR A 227 19.90 12.58 0.36
CA TYR A 227 19.35 11.38 -0.27
C TYR A 227 20.43 10.30 -0.49
N GLN A 228 21.61 10.69 -1.00
CA GLN A 228 22.71 9.74 -1.18
C GLN A 228 23.22 9.16 0.14
N ASP A 229 23.34 10.00 1.17
CA ASP A 229 23.76 9.59 2.50
C ASP A 229 22.74 8.62 3.13
N GLN A 230 21.44 8.85 2.94
CA GLN A 230 20.37 7.96 3.42
C GLN A 230 20.39 6.60 2.70
N LEU A 231 20.54 6.58 1.38
CA LEU A 231 20.69 5.34 0.62
C LEU A 231 21.91 4.53 1.07
N ALA A 232 23.04 5.20 1.32
CA ALA A 232 24.24 4.56 1.86
C ALA A 232 24.00 4.01 3.29
N ALA A 233 23.32 4.77 4.14
CA ALA A 233 22.96 4.32 5.48
C ALA A 233 22.01 3.12 5.47
N TYR A 234 21.08 3.04 4.51
CA TYR A 234 20.20 1.89 4.35
C TYR A 234 20.98 0.64 3.91
N ASP A 235 21.90 0.78 2.95
CA ASP A 235 22.79 -0.32 2.51
C ASP A 235 23.63 -0.84 3.69
N ASP A 236 24.26 0.06 4.46
CA ASP A 236 25.02 -0.29 5.67
C ASP A 236 24.15 -1.00 6.71
N ALA A 237 22.92 -0.53 6.96
CA ALA A 237 22.00 -1.16 7.90
C ALA A 237 21.61 -2.59 7.49
N PHE A 238 21.37 -2.84 6.19
CA PHE A 238 21.12 -4.19 5.68
C PHE A 238 22.33 -5.10 5.84
N GLN A 239 23.55 -4.60 5.58
CA GLN A 239 24.77 -5.38 5.78
C GLN A 239 24.93 -5.78 7.25
N ILE A 240 24.77 -4.84 8.18
CA ILE A 240 24.86 -5.10 9.62
C ILE A 240 23.77 -6.09 10.06
N PHE A 241 22.54 -5.92 9.58
CA PHE A 241 21.42 -6.81 9.88
C PHE A 241 21.70 -8.26 9.47
N PHE A 242 22.15 -8.49 8.24
CA PHE A 242 22.44 -9.85 7.77
C PHE A 242 23.64 -10.47 8.49
N ASP A 243 24.68 -9.69 8.78
CA ASP A 243 25.84 -10.16 9.55
C ASP A 243 25.44 -10.54 10.99
N ARG A 244 24.57 -9.75 11.62
CA ARG A 244 24.04 -10.00 12.97
C ARG A 244 23.23 -11.29 13.01
N LEU A 245 22.28 -11.47 12.10
CA LEU A 245 21.48 -12.70 12.03
C LEU A 245 22.35 -13.93 11.75
N ALA A 246 23.30 -13.81 10.81
CA ALA A 246 24.19 -14.92 10.48
C ALA A 246 25.09 -15.34 11.67
N ALA A 247 25.47 -14.40 12.54
CA ALA A 247 26.21 -14.68 13.76
C ALA A 247 25.42 -15.56 14.75
N GLU A 248 24.08 -15.45 14.75
CA GLU A 248 23.15 -16.28 15.51
C GLU A 248 22.69 -17.53 14.72
N GLY A 249 23.27 -17.78 13.55
CA GLY A 249 22.96 -18.92 12.70
C GLY A 249 21.64 -18.80 11.93
N ILE A 250 21.08 -17.59 11.82
CA ILE A 250 19.92 -17.28 11.00
C ILE A 250 20.43 -16.73 9.67
N ASP A 251 20.30 -17.51 8.60
CA ASP A 251 20.78 -17.12 7.27
C ASP A 251 19.92 -17.72 6.16
N LYS A 252 20.28 -17.45 4.90
CA LYS A 252 19.53 -17.95 3.74
C LYS A 252 19.43 -19.48 3.62
N SER A 253 20.17 -20.25 4.43
CA SER A 253 20.09 -21.71 4.45
C SER A 253 18.91 -22.23 5.30
N ASN A 254 18.35 -21.39 6.18
CA ASN A 254 17.22 -21.75 7.04
C ASN A 254 16.10 -20.69 7.10
N THR A 255 16.33 -19.49 6.61
CA THR A 255 15.36 -18.37 6.64
C THR A 255 15.03 -17.89 5.23
N LEU A 256 13.75 -17.56 5.03
CA LEU A 256 13.28 -16.84 3.86
C LEU A 256 13.33 -15.34 4.14
N PHE A 257 14.11 -14.61 3.35
CA PHE A 257 14.06 -13.16 3.28
C PHE A 257 13.29 -12.75 2.03
N ALA A 258 12.25 -11.95 2.23
CA ALA A 258 11.45 -11.34 1.19
C ALA A 258 11.48 -9.82 1.40
N ILE A 259 11.96 -9.09 0.39
CA ILE A 259 12.07 -7.63 0.43
C ILE A 259 11.41 -7.12 -0.85
N THR A 260 10.50 -6.18 -0.71
CA THR A 260 9.73 -5.58 -1.80
C THR A 260 9.38 -4.16 -1.41
N VAL A 261 8.81 -3.43 -2.36
CA VAL A 261 8.10 -2.18 -2.11
C VAL A 261 6.60 -2.44 -2.27
N ASP A 262 5.78 -1.60 -1.63
CA ASP A 262 4.33 -1.55 -1.81
C ASP A 262 3.96 -0.86 -3.14
N GLU A 263 4.70 0.18 -3.51
CA GLU A 263 4.67 0.85 -4.81
C GLU A 263 6.03 1.49 -5.15
N GLY A 264 6.17 2.02 -6.37
CA GLY A 264 7.27 2.92 -6.74
C GLY A 264 6.84 4.39 -6.69
N ASP A 265 7.76 5.29 -6.99
CA ASP A 265 7.53 6.74 -6.96
C ASP A 265 7.93 7.42 -8.26
N HIS A 266 7.21 8.49 -8.60
CA HIS A 266 7.56 9.43 -9.64
C HIS A 266 8.16 10.71 -9.05
N TYR A 267 9.35 11.08 -9.50
CA TYR A 267 9.97 12.35 -9.13
C TYR A 267 9.32 13.52 -9.88
N ALA A 268 8.57 14.36 -9.15
CA ALA A 268 8.01 15.62 -9.62
C ALA A 268 8.98 16.78 -9.36
N GLY A 269 9.65 17.22 -10.42
CA GLY A 269 10.66 18.27 -10.29
C GLY A 269 11.35 18.66 -11.60
N GLY A 270 12.18 19.69 -11.47
CA GLY A 270 13.05 20.18 -12.54
C GLY A 270 14.25 19.28 -12.78
N THR A 271 15.34 19.85 -13.30
CA THR A 271 16.57 19.10 -13.57
C THR A 271 17.76 19.68 -12.82
N SER A 272 18.61 18.79 -12.33
CA SER A 272 19.91 19.14 -11.75
C SER A 272 20.96 18.16 -12.24
N SER A 273 22.17 18.65 -12.50
CA SER A 273 23.30 17.83 -12.95
C SER A 273 24.37 17.62 -11.87
N ASP A 274 24.26 18.33 -10.75
CA ASP A 274 25.23 18.31 -9.65
C ASP A 274 24.59 18.00 -8.29
N GLY A 275 23.31 17.63 -8.27
CA GLY A 275 22.56 17.34 -7.04
C GLY A 275 22.13 18.59 -6.26
N THR A 276 22.34 19.80 -6.80
CA THR A 276 21.88 21.04 -6.16
C THR A 276 20.44 21.37 -6.56
N TRP A 277 19.56 21.50 -5.57
CA TRP A 277 18.13 21.70 -5.76
C TRP A 277 17.60 22.96 -5.08
N SER A 278 16.51 23.52 -5.61
CA SER A 278 15.80 24.66 -5.03
C SER A 278 14.61 24.17 -4.22
N HIS A 279 14.70 24.37 -2.91
CA HIS A 279 13.68 24.04 -1.91
C HIS A 279 12.86 25.28 -1.55
N THR A 280 12.05 25.74 -2.51
CA THR A 280 11.23 26.95 -2.36
C THR A 280 9.84 26.75 -2.91
N PHE A 281 8.82 27.37 -2.31
CA PHE A 281 7.50 27.45 -2.95
C PHE A 281 7.56 28.21 -4.28
N CYS A 282 6.82 27.73 -5.30
CA CYS A 282 6.64 28.47 -6.56
C CYS A 282 5.15 28.68 -6.87
N ASN A 283 4.70 29.95 -6.86
CA ASN A 283 3.31 30.32 -7.06
C ASN A 283 2.94 30.41 -8.56
N LEU A 284 2.56 29.27 -9.13
CA LEU A 284 2.15 29.18 -10.54
C LEU A 284 0.92 30.03 -10.84
N SER A 285 -0.01 30.16 -9.90
CA SER A 285 -1.22 30.98 -10.05
C SER A 285 -0.92 32.47 -10.23
N ALA A 286 0.18 32.94 -9.64
CA ALA A 286 0.65 34.31 -9.79
C ALA A 286 1.51 34.52 -11.05
N GLY A 287 1.73 33.48 -11.86
CA GLY A 287 2.62 33.53 -13.02
C GLY A 287 4.11 33.61 -12.64
N GLN A 288 4.48 33.13 -11.46
CA GLN A 288 5.88 33.07 -11.04
C GLN A 288 6.67 32.14 -11.97
N SER A 289 7.88 32.56 -12.36
CA SER A 289 8.85 31.68 -13.03
C SER A 289 9.58 30.87 -11.97
N CYS A 290 9.46 29.56 -12.03
CA CYS A 290 10.16 28.67 -11.10
C CYS A 290 11.63 28.46 -11.53
N PRO A 291 12.53 28.18 -10.57
CA PRO A 291 13.88 27.72 -10.88
C PRO A 291 13.87 26.47 -11.77
N ALA A 292 14.88 26.32 -12.63
CA ALA A 292 15.01 25.13 -13.49
C ALA A 292 15.32 23.84 -12.70
N ASN A 293 15.92 23.99 -11.50
CA ASN A 293 16.22 22.94 -10.53
C ASN A 293 15.24 22.97 -9.35
N GLN A 294 13.99 23.34 -9.59
CA GLN A 294 12.95 23.33 -8.56
C GLN A 294 12.57 21.88 -8.20
N VAL A 295 12.48 21.57 -6.91
CA VAL A 295 11.92 20.29 -6.41
C VAL A 295 10.46 20.52 -6.00
N GLY A 296 9.59 19.56 -6.28
CA GLY A 296 8.27 19.51 -5.68
C GLY A 296 7.14 19.22 -6.65
N GLU A 297 6.14 18.49 -6.19
CA GLU A 297 4.90 18.23 -6.90
C GLU A 297 4.10 19.53 -7.13
N VAL A 298 3.33 19.55 -8.21
CA VAL A 298 2.42 20.64 -8.56
C VAL A 298 1.09 20.40 -7.85
N ASN A 299 0.89 21.05 -6.71
CA ASN A 299 -0.42 21.06 -6.05
C ASN A 299 -1.42 21.84 -6.91
N LEU A 300 -2.55 21.22 -7.28
CA LEU A 300 -3.55 21.79 -8.18
C LEU A 300 -4.97 21.70 -7.60
N ASN A 301 -5.64 22.84 -7.44
CA ASN A 301 -7.08 22.89 -7.23
C ASN A 301 -7.80 22.62 -8.56
N ILE A 302 -8.36 21.42 -8.71
CA ILE A 302 -9.03 20.99 -9.94
C ILE A 302 -10.23 21.87 -10.31
N ASN A 303 -10.91 22.46 -9.32
CA ASN A 303 -12.03 23.38 -9.56
C ASN A 303 -11.60 24.66 -10.29
N SER A 304 -10.34 25.05 -10.18
CA SER A 304 -9.82 26.26 -10.82
C SER A 304 -9.60 26.12 -12.34
N VAL A 305 -9.56 24.89 -12.85
CA VAL A 305 -9.28 24.57 -14.26
C VAL A 305 -10.49 23.97 -15.00
N LEU A 306 -11.64 23.90 -14.33
CA LEU A 306 -12.90 23.52 -14.97
C LEU A 306 -13.36 24.58 -16.00
N PRO A 307 -14.19 24.19 -17.00
CA PRO A 307 -14.68 25.13 -18.00
C PRO A 307 -15.38 26.36 -17.40
N SER A 308 -15.10 27.54 -17.94
CA SER A 308 -15.70 28.79 -17.47
C SER A 308 -17.24 28.75 -17.54
N GLY A 309 -17.90 29.09 -16.44
CA GLY A 309 -19.37 29.11 -16.33
C GLY A 309 -20.01 27.74 -16.04
N TYR A 310 -19.21 26.68 -15.93
CA TYR A 310 -19.67 25.39 -15.43
C TYR A 310 -19.67 25.36 -13.90
N THR A 311 -20.69 24.74 -13.32
CA THR A 311 -20.76 24.42 -11.89
C THR A 311 -20.74 22.90 -11.75
N PRO A 312 -19.72 22.29 -11.13
CA PRO A 312 -19.71 20.86 -10.88
C PRO A 312 -20.84 20.47 -9.92
N PRO A 313 -21.28 19.19 -9.92
CA PRO A 313 -22.11 18.67 -8.83
C PRO A 313 -21.38 18.86 -7.48
N THR A 314 -22.05 18.72 -6.34
CA THR A 314 -21.31 18.68 -5.06
C THR A 314 -20.57 17.35 -4.94
N TYR A 315 -19.29 17.37 -4.60
CA TYR A 315 -18.46 16.18 -4.47
C TYR A 315 -17.39 16.32 -3.39
N LEU A 316 -16.81 15.19 -3.01
CA LEU A 316 -15.56 15.07 -2.26
C LEU A 316 -14.53 14.34 -3.12
N ILE A 317 -13.24 14.54 -2.82
CA ILE A 317 -12.16 13.75 -3.43
C ILE A 317 -11.20 13.25 -2.37
N HIS A 318 -10.57 12.11 -2.64
CA HIS A 318 -9.26 11.80 -2.09
C HIS A 318 -8.22 12.65 -2.84
N ASN A 319 -7.47 13.50 -2.13
CA ASN A 319 -6.45 14.32 -2.78
C ASN A 319 -5.26 13.42 -3.12
N ASP A 320 -4.86 13.40 -4.39
CA ASP A 320 -3.85 12.45 -4.88
C ASP A 320 -3.36 12.86 -6.28
N SER A 321 -2.34 12.20 -6.81
CA SER A 321 -2.01 12.23 -8.24
C SER A 321 -3.04 11.46 -9.07
N ALA A 322 -3.65 10.42 -8.47
CA ALA A 322 -4.80 9.68 -9.01
C ALA A 322 -6.08 9.87 -8.17
N PRO A 323 -6.67 11.08 -8.10
CA PRO A 323 -7.76 11.35 -7.17
C PRO A 323 -9.04 10.54 -7.49
N THR A 324 -9.62 9.97 -6.43
CA THR A 324 -10.94 9.33 -6.46
C THR A 324 -12.03 10.37 -6.19
N PHE A 325 -13.14 10.34 -6.95
CA PHE A 325 -14.23 11.32 -6.86
C PHE A 325 -15.52 10.70 -6.31
N TYR A 326 -16.07 11.30 -5.25
CA TYR A 326 -17.33 10.91 -4.60
C TYR A 326 -18.37 12.01 -4.78
N VAL A 327 -19.33 11.82 -5.68
CA VAL A 327 -20.38 12.78 -5.99
C VAL A 327 -21.57 12.59 -5.04
N ASN A 328 -22.04 13.68 -4.43
CA ASN A 328 -23.12 13.65 -3.46
C ASN A 328 -24.39 13.01 -4.05
N GLY A 329 -24.99 12.11 -3.27
CA GLY A 329 -26.16 11.34 -3.68
C GLY A 329 -25.85 10.08 -4.46
N ASN A 330 -24.56 9.78 -4.70
CA ASN A 330 -24.08 8.61 -5.44
C ASN A 330 -24.86 8.38 -6.75
N PRO A 331 -24.82 9.34 -7.70
CA PRO A 331 -25.59 9.25 -8.92
C PRO A 331 -25.22 8.00 -9.74
N ASN A 332 -26.20 7.45 -10.45
CA ASN A 332 -25.93 6.36 -11.39
C ASN A 332 -24.94 6.82 -12.47
N ARG A 333 -24.10 5.92 -12.97
CA ARG A 333 -23.12 6.20 -14.02
C ARG A 333 -23.68 6.89 -15.28
N ASN A 334 -24.97 6.75 -15.59
CA ASN A 334 -25.63 7.44 -16.71
C ASN A 334 -26.24 8.81 -16.35
N ASP A 335 -26.03 9.32 -15.14
CA ASP A 335 -26.55 10.62 -14.71
C ASP A 335 -25.94 11.76 -15.54
N VAL A 336 -26.79 12.63 -16.07
CA VAL A 336 -26.37 13.67 -17.01
C VAL A 336 -25.38 14.68 -16.42
N ASN A 337 -25.45 14.94 -15.10
CA ASN A 337 -24.54 15.88 -14.44
C ASN A 337 -23.20 15.23 -14.13
N LEU A 338 -23.20 13.97 -13.68
CA LEU A 338 -21.99 13.16 -13.52
C LEU A 338 -21.24 13.04 -14.85
N ARG A 339 -21.95 12.65 -15.91
CA ARG A 339 -21.39 12.52 -17.27
C ARG A 339 -20.80 13.82 -17.79
N GLN A 340 -21.44 14.96 -17.52
CA GLN A 340 -20.87 16.26 -17.88
C GLN A 340 -19.62 16.58 -17.08
N PHE A 341 -19.56 16.19 -15.81
CA PHE A 341 -18.40 16.41 -14.96
C PHE A 341 -17.18 15.62 -15.44
N GLU A 342 -17.36 14.33 -15.73
CA GLU A 342 -16.30 13.44 -16.24
C GLU A 342 -15.75 13.95 -17.58
N ARG A 343 -16.63 14.33 -18.53
CA ARG A 343 -16.20 14.93 -19.80
C ARG A 343 -15.39 16.21 -19.61
N ASN A 344 -15.82 17.08 -18.70
CA ASN A 344 -15.10 18.31 -18.42
C ASN A 344 -13.70 18.01 -17.86
N LEU A 345 -13.60 17.12 -16.88
CA LEU A 345 -12.34 16.68 -16.29
C LEU A 345 -11.41 16.05 -17.32
N SER A 346 -11.92 15.20 -18.23
CA SER A 346 -11.12 14.58 -19.30
C SER A 346 -10.41 15.59 -20.24
N THR A 347 -10.80 16.86 -20.20
CA THR A 347 -10.26 17.93 -21.06
C THR A 347 -9.51 19.02 -20.28
N VAL A 348 -9.41 18.91 -18.95
CA VAL A 348 -8.76 19.95 -18.15
C VAL A 348 -7.27 20.04 -18.48
N ARG A 349 -6.79 21.29 -18.50
CA ARG A 349 -5.39 21.60 -18.72
C ARG A 349 -4.92 22.58 -17.67
N ALA A 350 -3.72 22.37 -17.15
CA ALA A 350 -3.07 23.24 -16.17
C ALA A 350 -1.60 23.45 -16.56
N LEU A 351 -0.97 24.46 -15.97
CA LEU A 351 0.47 24.67 -16.15
C LEU A 351 1.22 23.59 -15.38
N ASP A 352 2.14 22.94 -16.07
CA ASP A 352 3.15 22.05 -15.51
C ASP A 352 4.51 22.58 -15.97
N PRO A 353 5.28 23.25 -15.10
CA PRO A 353 6.52 23.87 -15.50
C PRO A 353 7.63 22.86 -15.84
N TYR A 354 7.48 21.59 -15.46
CA TYR A 354 8.45 20.53 -15.76
C TYR A 354 8.27 19.98 -17.17
N VAL A 355 7.03 19.98 -17.66
CA VAL A 355 6.70 19.51 -19.01
C VAL A 355 6.68 20.65 -20.04
N SER A 356 6.07 21.81 -19.74
CA SER A 356 5.84 22.86 -20.73
C SER A 356 5.48 24.22 -20.12
N GLY A 357 5.95 25.31 -20.74
CA GLY A 357 5.54 26.68 -20.38
C GLY A 357 4.09 27.05 -20.77
N LEU A 358 3.36 26.13 -21.41
CA LEU A 358 1.93 26.25 -21.76
C LEU A 358 1.13 25.15 -21.07
N PRO A 359 -0.16 25.38 -20.75
CA PRO A 359 -0.99 24.37 -20.11
C PRO A 359 -1.05 23.04 -20.87
N THR A 360 -0.76 21.94 -20.18
CA THR A 360 -0.79 20.56 -20.66
C THR A 360 -2.01 19.82 -20.09
N PRO A 361 -2.42 18.69 -20.68
CA PRO A 361 -3.46 17.84 -20.09
C PRO A 361 -3.09 17.45 -18.65
N VAL A 362 -4.04 17.56 -17.74
CA VAL A 362 -3.90 17.06 -16.35
C VAL A 362 -4.29 15.59 -16.28
N THR A 363 -5.34 15.20 -17.01
CA THR A 363 -5.86 13.83 -17.03
C THR A 363 -5.14 12.98 -18.07
N VAL A 364 -4.60 11.84 -17.64
CA VAL A 364 -3.99 10.81 -18.50
C VAL A 364 -4.98 9.69 -18.77
N ALA A 365 -5.66 9.19 -17.74
CA ALA A 365 -6.70 8.17 -17.86
C ALA A 365 -7.85 8.43 -16.88
N MET A 366 -8.99 7.77 -17.10
CA MET A 366 -10.12 7.77 -16.17
C MET A 366 -10.83 6.42 -16.20
N ALA A 367 -11.35 6.01 -15.04
CA ALA A 367 -12.22 4.85 -14.90
C ALA A 367 -13.42 5.23 -14.04
N ASP A 368 -14.64 5.00 -14.53
CA ASP A 368 -15.83 5.03 -13.65
C ASP A 368 -16.00 3.68 -12.94
N THR A 369 -17.04 3.53 -12.13
CA THR A 369 -17.37 2.27 -11.42
C THR A 369 -17.26 0.98 -12.24
N VAL A 370 -17.45 1.03 -13.57
CA VAL A 370 -17.35 -0.15 -14.45
C VAL A 370 -15.90 -0.41 -14.85
N GLY A 371 -15.15 0.64 -15.20
CA GLY A 371 -13.70 0.56 -15.42
C GLY A 371 -12.95 0.16 -14.15
N GLU A 372 -13.31 0.73 -13.01
CA GLU A 372 -12.78 0.41 -11.69
C GLU A 372 -13.00 -1.07 -11.36
N HIS A 373 -14.17 -1.63 -11.68
CA HIS A 373 -14.42 -3.06 -11.48
C HIS A 373 -13.51 -3.94 -12.35
N ALA A 374 -13.21 -3.52 -13.59
CA ALA A 374 -12.26 -4.23 -14.44
C ALA A 374 -10.84 -4.27 -13.81
N LEU A 375 -10.48 -3.23 -13.06
CA LEU A 375 -9.19 -3.04 -12.40
C LEU A 375 -9.14 -3.55 -10.96
N HIS A 376 -10.19 -4.19 -10.45
CA HIS A 376 -10.31 -4.60 -9.03
C HIS A 376 -10.30 -3.43 -8.02
N MET A 377 -10.77 -2.26 -8.42
CA MET A 377 -10.85 -1.04 -7.60
C MET A 377 -12.23 -0.79 -6.98
N VAL A 378 -13.12 -1.80 -7.00
CA VAL A 378 -14.43 -1.72 -6.35
C VAL A 378 -14.41 -2.42 -5.00
N ASN A 379 -15.14 -1.86 -4.05
CA ASN A 379 -15.21 -2.39 -2.69
C ASN A 379 -16.54 -3.10 -2.45
N ALA A 380 -16.55 -4.12 -1.58
CA ALA A 380 -17.77 -4.78 -1.12
C ALA A 380 -18.76 -3.78 -0.47
N ASP A 381 -18.24 -2.72 0.14
CA ASP A 381 -19.01 -1.54 0.50
C ASP A 381 -19.11 -0.57 -0.68
N PHE A 382 -20.31 -0.49 -1.26
CA PHE A 382 -20.62 0.48 -2.32
C PHE A 382 -20.40 1.94 -1.91
N ARG A 383 -20.34 2.27 -0.60
CA ARG A 383 -20.06 3.63 -0.10
C ARG A 383 -18.58 4.00 -0.19
N ARG A 384 -17.70 3.00 -0.25
CA ARG A 384 -16.24 3.16 -0.42
C ARG A 384 -15.79 3.03 -1.86
N THR A 385 -16.73 2.78 -2.78
CA THR A 385 -16.45 2.80 -4.22
C THR A 385 -16.71 4.22 -4.73
N PRO A 386 -15.70 4.90 -5.30
CA PRO A 386 -15.90 6.22 -5.89
C PRO A 386 -16.83 6.16 -7.11
N ASN A 387 -17.31 7.32 -7.56
CA ASN A 387 -18.06 7.38 -8.81
C ASN A 387 -17.15 7.19 -10.02
N PHE A 388 -15.93 7.73 -9.93
CA PHE A 388 -14.84 7.52 -10.87
C PHE A 388 -13.49 7.92 -10.23
N THR A 389 -12.42 7.40 -10.81
CA THR A 389 -11.03 7.73 -10.53
C THR A 389 -10.43 8.41 -11.74
N LEU A 390 -9.71 9.51 -11.51
CA LEU A 390 -8.93 10.22 -12.51
C LEU A 390 -7.47 9.89 -12.27
N PHE A 391 -6.78 9.37 -13.28
CA PHE A 391 -5.34 9.12 -13.27
C PHE A 391 -4.63 10.30 -13.93
N GLY A 392 -3.78 10.98 -13.18
CA GLY A 392 -3.21 12.27 -13.54
C GLY A 392 -1.95 12.17 -14.38
N ASN A 393 -1.40 13.32 -14.75
CA ASN A 393 0.05 13.44 -14.92
C ASN A 393 0.65 13.38 -13.50
N PRO A 394 1.64 12.49 -13.24
CA PRO A 394 2.14 12.22 -11.90
C PRO A 394 2.92 13.40 -11.30
N ASP A 395 3.19 14.47 -12.07
CA ASP A 395 3.74 15.72 -11.52
C ASP A 395 2.72 16.49 -10.65
N TYR A 396 1.43 16.15 -10.69
CA TYR A 396 0.39 16.85 -9.95
C TYR A 396 -0.04 16.15 -8.66
N PHE A 397 -0.31 16.94 -7.62
CA PHE A 397 -1.13 16.55 -6.48
C PHE A 397 -2.47 17.28 -6.54
N ILE A 398 -3.53 16.56 -6.90
CA ILE A 398 -4.81 17.12 -7.29
C ILE A 398 -5.73 17.22 -6.07
N LYS A 399 -6.27 18.43 -5.87
CA LYS A 399 -7.10 18.84 -4.72
C LYS A 399 -8.43 19.44 -5.18
N ALA A 400 -9.43 19.42 -4.30
CA ALA A 400 -10.68 20.17 -4.50
C ALA A 400 -10.63 21.61 -3.97
N THR A 401 -9.55 21.98 -3.27
CA THR A 401 -9.39 23.27 -2.58
C THR A 401 -8.04 23.90 -2.91
N ASN A 402 -7.90 25.21 -2.64
CA ASN A 402 -6.64 25.92 -2.77
C ASN A 402 -5.61 25.41 -1.74
N THR A 403 -4.34 25.44 -2.12
CA THR A 403 -3.20 25.03 -1.27
C THR A 403 -2.46 26.24 -0.69
N SER A 404 -1.69 26.03 0.37
CA SER A 404 -0.72 27.01 0.89
C SER A 404 0.48 27.09 -0.05
N CYS A 405 1.03 28.28 -0.24
CA CYS A 405 2.17 28.57 -1.10
C CYS A 405 2.98 29.69 -0.44
N GLY A 406 3.90 29.33 0.45
CA GLY A 406 4.73 30.30 1.18
C GLY A 406 3.94 31.36 1.97
N GLY A 407 2.83 30.97 2.61
CA GLY A 407 1.97 31.87 3.39
C GLY A 407 0.83 32.54 2.61
N THR A 408 0.66 32.21 1.33
CA THR A 408 -0.51 32.59 0.52
C THR A 408 -1.34 31.38 0.13
N THR A 409 -2.66 31.53 -0.03
CA THR A 409 -3.53 30.43 -0.45
C THR A 409 -3.91 30.58 -1.92
N VAL A 410 -3.49 29.64 -2.78
CA VAL A 410 -3.60 29.74 -4.24
C VAL A 410 -4.11 28.45 -4.88
N ALA A 411 -4.58 28.55 -6.12
CA ALA A 411 -5.14 27.43 -6.86
C ALA A 411 -4.08 26.44 -7.37
N SER A 412 -2.87 26.90 -7.62
CA SER A 412 -1.76 26.06 -8.09
C SER A 412 -0.43 26.61 -7.59
N CYS A 413 0.37 25.71 -7.01
CA CYS A 413 1.68 25.97 -6.41
C CYS A 413 2.57 24.72 -6.48
N ILE A 414 3.88 24.91 -6.62
CA ILE A 414 4.84 23.85 -6.30
C ILE A 414 5.17 23.89 -4.82
N ASP A 415 5.00 22.75 -4.15
CA ASP A 415 5.37 22.53 -2.76
C ASP A 415 6.62 21.64 -2.70
N TYR A 416 7.74 22.16 -2.20
CA TYR A 416 9.00 21.41 -2.18
C TYR A 416 9.05 20.35 -1.07
N HIS A 417 8.08 20.35 -0.14
CA HIS A 417 8.05 19.36 0.93
C HIS A 417 7.68 17.97 0.40
N PHE A 418 7.04 17.88 -0.77
CA PHE A 418 6.62 16.64 -1.42
C PHE A 418 7.06 16.67 -2.88
N ALA A 419 7.83 15.69 -3.34
CA ALA A 419 8.34 15.64 -4.72
C ALA A 419 8.36 14.24 -5.32
N TRP A 420 7.83 13.26 -4.60
CA TRP A 420 7.81 11.86 -4.98
C TRP A 420 6.34 11.44 -4.91
N SER A 421 5.70 11.45 -6.06
CA SER A 421 4.27 11.18 -6.20
C SER A 421 4.06 9.72 -6.57
N HIS A 422 3.05 9.11 -5.97
CA HIS A 422 2.72 7.69 -6.13
C HIS A 422 1.18 7.52 -6.11
N GLY A 423 0.68 6.28 -6.12
CA GLY A 423 -0.76 5.97 -6.17
C GLY A 423 -1.38 5.94 -7.58
N ASP A 424 -0.56 6.03 -8.65
CA ASP A 424 -1.01 6.21 -10.03
C ASP A 424 -0.48 5.10 -10.99
N ILE A 425 -0.85 5.16 -12.28
CA ILE A 425 -0.71 4.06 -13.25
C ILE A 425 0.61 4.06 -14.02
N GLN A 426 1.48 5.04 -13.79
CA GLN A 426 2.70 5.21 -14.57
C GLN A 426 3.68 4.08 -14.26
N PRO A 427 4.45 3.56 -15.24
CA PRO A 427 5.29 2.40 -15.03
C PRO A 427 6.30 2.53 -13.88
N GLU A 428 6.83 3.72 -13.63
CA GLU A 428 7.75 4.02 -12.53
C GLU A 428 7.11 3.86 -11.14
N ILE A 429 5.80 4.05 -11.03
CA ILE A 429 5.00 3.84 -9.82
C ILE A 429 4.53 2.38 -9.75
N ALA A 430 3.98 1.86 -10.84
CA ALA A 430 3.32 0.56 -10.86
C ALA A 430 4.27 -0.65 -11.04
N THR A 431 5.49 -0.44 -11.54
CA THR A 431 6.47 -1.52 -11.77
C THR A 431 7.39 -1.66 -10.57
N THR A 432 7.01 -2.54 -9.66
CA THR A 432 7.76 -2.82 -8.44
C THR A 432 8.76 -3.96 -8.63
N TRP A 433 9.50 -4.29 -7.56
CA TRP A 433 10.49 -5.36 -7.55
C TRP A 433 10.33 -6.24 -6.32
N LEU A 434 10.73 -7.51 -6.46
CA LEU A 434 10.71 -8.49 -5.38
C LEU A 434 12.08 -9.16 -5.26
N GLY A 435 12.73 -8.96 -4.12
CA GLY A 435 13.89 -9.72 -3.68
C GLY A 435 13.47 -10.93 -2.85
N LEU A 436 13.86 -12.13 -3.29
CA LEU A 436 13.64 -13.38 -2.55
C LEU A 436 14.95 -14.15 -2.40
N VAL A 437 15.27 -14.55 -1.16
CA VAL A 437 16.39 -15.44 -0.88
C VAL A 437 16.08 -16.34 0.31
N GLY A 438 16.33 -17.65 0.17
CA GLY A 438 16.07 -18.61 1.24
C GLY A 438 15.96 -20.04 0.72
N PRO A 439 15.65 -21.00 1.61
CA PRO A 439 15.39 -22.38 1.22
C PRO A 439 14.31 -22.48 0.16
N GLY A 440 14.54 -23.31 -0.88
CA GLY A 440 13.57 -23.50 -1.95
C GLY A 440 13.55 -22.42 -3.04
N VAL A 441 14.18 -21.26 -2.84
CA VAL A 441 14.27 -20.19 -3.85
C VAL A 441 15.43 -20.44 -4.83
N ARG A 442 15.25 -20.14 -6.12
CA ARG A 442 16.32 -20.24 -7.14
C ARG A 442 17.19 -18.99 -7.11
N ASN A 443 18.51 -19.17 -7.23
CA ASN A 443 19.42 -18.05 -7.47
C ASN A 443 19.41 -17.68 -8.96
N LEU A 444 18.62 -16.67 -9.33
CA LEU A 444 18.45 -16.19 -10.71
C LEU A 444 19.22 -14.89 -10.98
N GLY A 445 19.76 -14.23 -9.94
CA GLY A 445 20.20 -12.84 -10.05
C GLY A 445 19.02 -11.90 -10.31
N VAL A 446 19.25 -10.81 -11.05
CA VAL A 446 18.18 -9.90 -11.49
C VAL A 446 17.47 -10.50 -12.69
N ASP A 447 16.19 -10.83 -12.53
CA ASP A 447 15.30 -11.25 -13.61
C ASP A 447 14.39 -10.08 -14.02
N SER A 448 14.66 -9.50 -15.18
CA SER A 448 13.88 -8.39 -15.74
C SER A 448 12.83 -8.85 -16.77
N THR A 449 12.47 -10.14 -16.79
CA THR A 449 11.64 -10.75 -17.84
C THR A 449 10.39 -11.46 -17.31
N THR A 450 10.44 -11.96 -16.08
CA THR A 450 9.27 -12.57 -15.44
C THR A 450 8.30 -11.48 -14.99
N TRP A 451 7.08 -11.51 -15.53
CA TRP A 451 6.00 -10.64 -15.10
C TRP A 451 5.19 -11.33 -13.99
N THR A 452 4.92 -10.62 -12.90
CA THR A 452 4.10 -11.10 -11.78
C THR A 452 3.36 -9.95 -11.11
N ASP A 453 2.22 -10.26 -10.51
CA ASP A 453 1.49 -9.36 -9.61
C ASP A 453 1.92 -9.52 -8.13
N HIS A 454 1.71 -8.49 -7.31
CA HIS A 454 2.04 -8.45 -5.88
C HIS A 454 1.33 -9.53 -5.06
N VAL A 455 0.08 -9.83 -5.42
CA VAL A 455 -0.76 -10.82 -4.73
C VAL A 455 -0.16 -12.24 -4.75
N ASN A 456 0.82 -12.50 -5.62
CA ASN A 456 1.51 -13.79 -5.71
C ASN A 456 2.51 -14.03 -4.58
N LEU A 457 2.91 -12.98 -3.84
CA LEU A 457 3.91 -13.09 -2.78
C LEU A 457 3.40 -13.95 -1.60
N ARG A 458 2.18 -13.67 -1.10
CA ARG A 458 1.60 -14.40 0.04
C ARG A 458 1.52 -15.92 -0.17
N PRO A 459 0.87 -16.46 -1.23
CA PRO A 459 0.83 -17.91 -1.45
C PRO A 459 2.22 -18.52 -1.67
N THR A 460 3.18 -17.75 -2.21
CA THR A 460 4.57 -18.19 -2.38
C THR A 460 5.28 -18.35 -1.03
N ILE A 461 5.15 -17.37 -0.14
CA ILE A 461 5.70 -17.44 1.23
C ILE A 461 5.09 -18.63 1.98
N LEU A 462 3.77 -18.78 1.94
CA LEU A 462 3.08 -19.86 2.65
C LEU A 462 3.47 -21.24 2.13
N LEU A 463 3.62 -21.42 0.81
CA LEU A 463 4.12 -22.67 0.25
C LEU A 463 5.53 -23.00 0.79
N LEU A 464 6.43 -22.02 0.82
CA LEU A 464 7.81 -22.22 1.32
C LEU A 464 7.85 -22.51 2.82
N ALA A 465 6.94 -21.91 3.59
CA ALA A 465 6.76 -22.20 5.01
C ALA A 465 6.06 -23.55 5.29
N GLY A 466 5.50 -24.21 4.26
CA GLY A 466 4.69 -25.41 4.43
C GLY A 466 3.32 -25.14 5.09
N LEU A 467 2.82 -23.92 4.94
CA LEU A 467 1.57 -23.42 5.52
C LEU A 467 0.55 -23.10 4.42
N LYS A 468 -0.67 -22.77 4.84
CA LYS A 468 -1.73 -22.27 3.97
C LYS A 468 -2.71 -21.40 4.74
N ASP A 469 -3.42 -20.56 4.00
CA ASP A 469 -4.63 -19.89 4.50
C ASP A 469 -5.86 -20.80 4.38
N ASP A 470 -6.93 -20.43 5.10
CA ASP A 470 -8.25 -21.06 5.01
C ASP A 470 -9.13 -20.47 3.88
N TYR A 471 -8.59 -19.55 3.10
CA TYR A 471 -9.24 -18.92 1.96
C TYR A 471 -8.41 -19.08 0.68
N VAL A 472 -9.07 -18.89 -0.46
CA VAL A 472 -8.42 -18.91 -1.77
C VAL A 472 -7.79 -17.54 -2.03
N HIS A 473 -6.50 -17.51 -2.31
CA HIS A 473 -5.78 -16.28 -2.68
C HIS A 473 -6.22 -15.76 -4.06
N ASP A 474 -6.13 -14.44 -4.24
CA ASP A 474 -6.23 -13.83 -5.57
C ASP A 474 -4.98 -14.09 -6.41
N GLY A 475 -3.82 -14.21 -5.76
CA GLY A 475 -2.58 -14.60 -6.38
C GLY A 475 -2.37 -16.12 -6.47
N ARG A 476 -1.24 -16.48 -7.06
CA ARG A 476 -0.74 -17.84 -7.25
C ARG A 476 0.73 -17.93 -6.80
N VAL A 477 1.21 -19.16 -6.64
CA VAL A 477 2.63 -19.41 -6.38
C VAL A 477 3.50 -19.00 -7.58
N LEU A 478 4.64 -18.36 -7.30
CA LEU A 478 5.70 -18.00 -8.25
C LEU A 478 6.56 -19.22 -8.63
N VAL A 479 6.00 -20.16 -9.40
CA VAL A 479 6.73 -21.38 -9.82
C VAL A 479 8.00 -21.10 -10.61
N GLU A 480 8.10 -19.91 -11.20
CA GLU A 480 9.25 -19.41 -11.96
C GLU A 480 10.48 -19.20 -11.07
N THR A 481 10.25 -18.71 -9.84
CA THR A 481 11.30 -18.32 -8.88
C THR A 481 11.71 -19.47 -7.95
N LEU A 482 10.91 -20.53 -7.85
CA LEU A 482 11.13 -21.64 -6.91
C LEU A 482 11.81 -22.87 -7.53
N ASN A 483 12.59 -23.58 -6.72
CA ASN A 483 13.18 -24.85 -7.09
C ASN A 483 12.09 -25.90 -7.29
N LYS A 484 12.21 -26.70 -8.36
CA LYS A 484 11.22 -27.76 -8.66
C LYS A 484 11.02 -28.76 -7.52
N SER A 485 11.99 -28.93 -6.63
CA SER A 485 11.91 -29.84 -5.49
C SER A 485 10.96 -29.39 -4.39
N VAL A 486 10.66 -28.10 -4.29
CA VAL A 486 9.69 -27.55 -3.31
C VAL A 486 8.30 -27.35 -3.91
N LEU A 487 8.17 -27.48 -5.23
CA LEU A 487 6.89 -27.31 -5.91
C LEU A 487 6.02 -28.57 -5.78
N PRO A 488 4.72 -28.42 -5.46
CA PRO A 488 3.76 -29.52 -5.51
C PRO A 488 3.74 -30.21 -6.86
N GLN A 489 3.67 -31.55 -6.85
CA GLN A 489 3.67 -32.36 -8.08
C GLN A 489 2.54 -31.95 -9.05
N ALA A 490 1.41 -31.49 -8.52
CA ALA A 490 0.25 -31.04 -9.29
C ALA A 490 0.51 -29.77 -10.12
N LEU A 491 1.43 -28.89 -9.69
CA LEU A 491 1.83 -27.69 -10.45
C LEU A 491 2.89 -28.01 -11.52
N VAL A 492 3.67 -29.07 -11.36
CA VAL A 492 4.75 -29.44 -12.30
C VAL A 492 4.33 -30.51 -13.31
N SER A 493 3.31 -31.31 -13.00
CA SER A 493 2.67 -32.22 -13.96
C SER A 493 2.06 -31.40 -15.09
N HIS A 494 2.59 -31.52 -16.32
CA HIS A 494 2.28 -30.66 -17.48
C HIS A 494 2.94 -29.27 -17.49
N GLY A 495 4.14 -29.12 -16.93
CA GLY A 495 4.83 -27.83 -16.73
C GLY A 495 4.80 -26.83 -17.91
N SER A 496 4.86 -27.26 -19.18
CA SER A 496 4.71 -26.32 -20.31
C SER A 496 3.30 -25.76 -20.45
N THR A 497 2.26 -26.60 -20.29
CA THR A 497 0.86 -26.15 -20.36
C THR A 497 0.48 -25.35 -19.12
N VAL A 498 0.94 -25.76 -17.94
CA VAL A 498 0.70 -24.99 -16.70
C VAL A 498 1.42 -23.65 -16.77
N GLY A 499 2.69 -23.59 -17.17
CA GLY A 499 3.40 -22.31 -17.32
C GLY A 499 2.70 -21.33 -18.26
N GLN A 500 2.15 -21.82 -19.38
CA GLN A 500 1.33 -20.98 -20.28
C GLN A 500 0.05 -20.45 -19.60
N LEU A 501 -0.61 -21.25 -18.77
CA LEU A 501 -1.75 -20.81 -17.98
C LEU A 501 -1.36 -19.71 -17.00
N LEU A 502 -0.26 -19.88 -16.27
CA LEU A 502 0.18 -18.89 -15.29
C LEU A 502 0.46 -17.54 -15.98
N THR A 503 1.25 -17.54 -17.06
CA THR A 503 1.55 -16.30 -17.81
C THR A 503 0.30 -15.61 -18.36
N VAL A 504 -0.63 -16.35 -18.96
CA VAL A 504 -1.84 -15.72 -19.53
C VAL A 504 -2.83 -15.30 -18.43
N TYR A 505 -2.87 -16.00 -17.31
CA TYR A 505 -3.73 -15.66 -16.18
C TYR A 505 -3.31 -14.33 -15.55
N GLU A 506 -2.01 -14.10 -15.37
CA GLU A 506 -1.47 -12.81 -14.94
C GLU A 506 -1.94 -11.65 -15.84
N GLN A 507 -1.78 -11.81 -17.16
CA GLN A 507 -2.17 -10.80 -18.15
C GLN A 507 -3.68 -10.59 -18.25
N LEU A 508 -4.47 -11.58 -17.83
CA LEU A 508 -5.94 -11.52 -17.80
C LEU A 508 -6.45 -10.87 -16.52
N ASN A 509 -5.86 -11.21 -15.37
CA ASN A 509 -6.49 -10.96 -14.08
C ASN A 509 -5.88 -9.79 -13.31
N ALA A 510 -4.58 -9.54 -13.42
CA ALA A 510 -3.96 -8.47 -12.66
C ALA A 510 -4.42 -7.09 -13.17
N PRO A 511 -4.54 -6.06 -12.30
CA PRO A 511 -4.91 -4.71 -12.69
C PRO A 511 -4.01 -4.13 -13.79
N PHE A 512 -2.70 -4.38 -13.69
CA PHE A 512 -1.69 -3.96 -14.67
C PHE A 512 -1.41 -4.99 -15.77
N GLY A 513 -2.19 -6.07 -15.84
CA GLY A 513 -2.16 -7.00 -16.98
C GLY A 513 -2.74 -6.35 -18.23
N GLN A 514 -2.40 -6.89 -19.42
CA GLN A 514 -2.90 -6.38 -20.70
C GLN A 514 -4.43 -6.18 -20.73
N PHE A 515 -5.19 -7.09 -20.13
CA PHE A 515 -6.64 -6.97 -20.05
C PHE A 515 -7.08 -5.72 -19.28
N GLY A 516 -6.53 -5.47 -18.09
CA GLY A 516 -6.87 -4.31 -17.27
C GLY A 516 -6.49 -2.99 -17.96
N LEU A 517 -5.26 -2.90 -18.48
CA LEU A 517 -4.76 -1.69 -19.16
C LEU A 517 -5.53 -1.36 -20.46
N ASP A 518 -5.92 -2.37 -21.24
CA ASP A 518 -6.76 -2.17 -22.42
C ASP A 518 -8.17 -1.68 -22.02
N LEU A 519 -8.76 -2.22 -20.96
CA LEU A 519 -10.07 -1.77 -20.49
C LEU A 519 -10.01 -0.37 -19.84
N LEU A 520 -8.94 0.01 -19.16
CA LEU A 520 -8.71 1.38 -18.72
C LEU A 520 -8.62 2.36 -19.91
N THR A 521 -7.91 1.96 -20.98
CA THR A 521 -7.84 2.75 -22.22
C THR A 521 -9.23 2.92 -22.84
N ALA A 522 -10.02 1.86 -22.88
CA ALA A 522 -11.40 1.90 -23.37
C ALA A 522 -12.30 2.77 -22.48
N SER A 523 -12.20 2.65 -21.16
CA SER A 523 -13.00 3.42 -20.19
C SER A 523 -12.65 4.90 -20.26
N THR A 524 -11.37 5.25 -20.35
CA THR A 524 -10.91 6.64 -20.54
C THR A 524 -11.58 7.27 -21.77
N ARG A 525 -11.59 6.55 -22.90
CA ARG A 525 -12.28 7.02 -24.11
C ARG A 525 -13.79 7.11 -23.92
N ALA A 526 -14.40 6.17 -23.19
CA ALA A 526 -15.82 6.20 -22.88
C ALA A 526 -16.17 7.44 -22.05
N LEU A 527 -15.43 7.72 -20.98
CA LEU A 527 -15.62 8.86 -20.08
C LEU A 527 -15.45 10.20 -20.80
N ALA A 528 -14.48 10.30 -21.73
CA ALA A 528 -14.29 11.48 -22.57
C ALA A 528 -15.36 11.65 -23.68
N SER A 529 -16.12 10.60 -24.00
CA SER A 529 -17.08 10.61 -25.11
C SER A 529 -18.44 11.22 -24.74
N GLY A 530 -19.25 11.47 -25.78
CA GLY A 530 -20.63 11.93 -25.63
C GLY A 530 -20.77 13.44 -25.63
N THR A 531 -22.00 13.90 -25.42
CA THR A 531 -22.41 15.31 -25.38
C THR A 531 -23.57 15.47 -24.42
N SER A 532 -23.97 16.71 -24.13
CA SER A 532 -25.18 16.99 -23.35
C SER A 532 -26.47 16.43 -23.96
N GLY A 533 -26.48 16.06 -25.25
CA GLY A 533 -27.64 15.49 -25.94
C GLY A 533 -27.56 13.98 -26.20
N SER A 534 -26.41 13.33 -26.01
CA SER A 534 -26.25 11.90 -26.26
C SER A 534 -24.98 11.30 -25.64
N ASP A 535 -25.14 10.23 -24.88
CA ASP A 535 -24.06 9.41 -24.29
C ASP A 535 -24.03 7.98 -24.86
N ALA A 536 -24.52 7.77 -26.09
CA ALA A 536 -24.61 6.44 -26.70
C ALA A 536 -23.24 5.74 -26.85
N THR A 537 -22.17 6.50 -27.11
CA THR A 537 -20.80 5.94 -27.22
C THR A 537 -20.31 5.45 -25.86
N TYR A 538 -20.45 6.28 -24.82
CA TYR A 538 -20.14 5.90 -23.44
C TYR A 538 -20.88 4.62 -23.03
N VAL A 539 -22.21 4.59 -23.20
CA VAL A 539 -23.04 3.43 -22.84
C VAL A 539 -22.58 2.17 -23.57
N SER A 540 -22.25 2.28 -24.86
CA SER A 540 -21.80 1.13 -25.66
C SER A 540 -20.46 0.57 -25.17
N ILE A 541 -19.49 1.45 -24.90
CA ILE A 541 -18.16 1.01 -24.47
C ILE A 541 -18.24 0.42 -23.05
N GLU A 542 -18.86 1.12 -22.09
CA GLU A 542 -18.93 0.62 -20.71
C GLU A 542 -19.76 -0.68 -20.59
N ASN A 543 -20.80 -0.87 -21.42
CA ASN A 543 -21.50 -2.16 -21.45
C ASN A 543 -20.60 -3.30 -21.98
N SER A 544 -19.68 -2.98 -22.89
CA SER A 544 -18.71 -3.95 -23.41
C SER A 544 -17.66 -4.27 -22.37
N ILE A 545 -17.14 -3.26 -21.65
CA ILE A 545 -16.24 -3.43 -20.50
C ILE A 545 -16.90 -4.32 -19.45
N GLN A 546 -18.10 -3.98 -18.99
CA GLN A 546 -18.85 -4.77 -18.00
C GLN A 546 -19.03 -6.24 -18.43
N THR A 547 -19.33 -6.47 -19.71
CA THR A 547 -19.50 -7.84 -20.24
C THR A 547 -18.19 -8.61 -20.19
N LEU A 548 -17.08 -8.00 -20.60
CA LEU A 548 -15.76 -8.62 -20.58
C LEU A 548 -15.29 -8.87 -19.14
N THR A 549 -15.48 -7.92 -18.23
CA THR A 549 -15.14 -8.06 -16.81
C THR A 549 -15.86 -9.23 -16.18
N ASN A 550 -17.18 -9.34 -16.36
CA ASN A 550 -17.94 -10.48 -15.82
C ASN A 550 -17.42 -11.84 -16.36
N GLN A 551 -17.05 -11.90 -17.65
CA GLN A 551 -16.48 -13.11 -18.24
C GLN A 551 -15.08 -13.41 -17.69
N ARG A 552 -14.28 -12.37 -17.44
CA ARG A 552 -12.97 -12.47 -16.80
C ARG A 552 -13.11 -12.99 -15.38
N ASP A 553 -13.99 -12.43 -14.56
CA ASP A 553 -14.18 -12.85 -13.16
C ASP A 553 -14.61 -14.31 -13.06
N ASP A 554 -15.56 -14.75 -13.90
CA ASP A 554 -15.99 -16.14 -14.00
C ASP A 554 -14.85 -17.11 -14.34
N LEU A 555 -13.94 -16.68 -15.22
CA LEU A 555 -12.79 -17.49 -15.63
C LEU A 555 -11.69 -17.47 -14.57
N ALA A 556 -11.36 -16.28 -14.06
CA ALA A 556 -10.35 -16.08 -13.03
C ALA A 556 -10.68 -16.87 -11.77
N ASN A 557 -11.95 -16.87 -11.34
CA ASN A 557 -12.41 -17.67 -10.20
C ASN A 557 -12.17 -19.17 -10.40
N LYS A 558 -12.39 -19.71 -11.61
CA LYS A 558 -12.09 -21.12 -11.92
C LYS A 558 -10.60 -21.40 -11.87
N ILE A 559 -9.80 -20.51 -12.45
CA ILE A 559 -8.34 -20.66 -12.52
C ILE A 559 -7.73 -20.57 -11.12
N LYS A 560 -8.01 -19.52 -10.35
CA LYS A 560 -7.44 -19.32 -9.00
C LYS A 560 -7.83 -20.43 -8.04
N THR A 561 -9.08 -20.90 -8.08
CA THR A 561 -9.53 -22.06 -7.29
C THR A 561 -8.73 -23.32 -7.65
N ALA A 562 -8.53 -23.60 -8.94
CA ALA A 562 -7.79 -24.78 -9.38
C ALA A 562 -6.29 -24.69 -9.04
N LEU A 563 -5.68 -23.50 -9.18
CA LEU A 563 -4.28 -23.26 -8.82
C LEU A 563 -4.07 -23.37 -7.30
N GLY A 564 -4.97 -22.81 -6.50
CA GLY A 564 -4.96 -22.94 -5.03
C GLY A 564 -5.05 -24.40 -4.60
N ALA A 565 -6.02 -25.17 -5.12
CA ALA A 565 -6.18 -26.59 -4.81
C ALA A 565 -5.00 -27.44 -5.29
N ALA A 566 -4.39 -27.11 -6.43
CA ALA A 566 -3.17 -27.76 -6.90
C ALA A 566 -1.96 -27.47 -6.01
N THR A 567 -1.91 -26.27 -5.44
CA THR A 567 -0.84 -25.83 -4.56
C THR A 567 -0.97 -26.49 -3.18
N PHE A 568 -2.12 -26.36 -2.53
CA PHE A 568 -2.28 -26.62 -1.10
C PHE A 568 -3.06 -27.90 -0.77
N ASP A 569 -3.79 -28.48 -1.72
CA ASP A 569 -4.64 -29.66 -1.49
C ASP A 569 -4.25 -30.88 -2.35
N GLY A 570 -3.15 -30.77 -3.11
CA GLY A 570 -2.63 -31.85 -3.95
C GLY A 570 -3.53 -32.24 -5.14
N GLN A 571 -4.49 -31.39 -5.51
CA GLN A 571 -5.42 -31.68 -6.59
C GLN A 571 -4.76 -31.44 -7.97
N ALA A 572 -4.65 -32.49 -8.79
CA ALA A 572 -4.01 -32.37 -10.09
C ALA A 572 -4.82 -31.50 -11.07
N LEU A 573 -4.13 -30.62 -11.79
CA LEU A 573 -4.70 -29.84 -12.89
C LEU A 573 -4.98 -30.75 -14.10
N LYS A 574 -6.23 -30.79 -14.58
CA LYS A 574 -6.54 -31.54 -15.80
C LYS A 574 -6.09 -30.77 -17.02
N GLN A 575 -5.14 -31.33 -17.77
CA GLN A 575 -4.54 -30.64 -18.93
C GLN A 575 -5.57 -30.14 -19.97
N ALA A 576 -6.68 -30.85 -20.16
CA ALA A 576 -7.75 -30.42 -21.08
C ALA A 576 -8.51 -29.18 -20.59
N GLU A 577 -8.77 -29.07 -19.28
CA GLU A 577 -9.39 -27.89 -18.66
C GLU A 577 -8.43 -26.69 -18.76
N VAL A 578 -7.16 -26.90 -18.42
CA VAL A 578 -6.10 -25.88 -18.53
C VAL A 578 -6.01 -25.31 -19.95
N LYS A 579 -5.97 -26.15 -20.99
CA LYS A 579 -5.96 -25.70 -22.39
C LYS A 579 -7.19 -24.88 -22.77
N THR A 580 -8.35 -25.24 -22.21
CA THR A 580 -9.60 -24.50 -22.44
C THR A 580 -9.51 -23.11 -21.81
N TRP A 581 -9.05 -23.02 -20.56
CA TRP A 581 -8.87 -21.75 -19.86
C TRP A 581 -7.85 -20.84 -20.54
N ILE A 582 -6.73 -21.39 -21.03
CA ILE A 582 -5.75 -20.62 -21.80
C ILE A 582 -6.42 -19.99 -23.03
N GLY A 583 -7.18 -20.77 -23.81
CA GLY A 583 -7.86 -20.27 -24.99
C GLY A 583 -8.91 -19.19 -24.65
N GLN A 584 -9.65 -19.36 -23.55
CA GLN A 584 -10.63 -18.37 -23.09
C GLN A 584 -9.94 -17.07 -22.63
N ALA A 585 -8.85 -17.17 -21.86
CA ALA A 585 -8.08 -16.02 -21.39
C ALA A 585 -7.52 -15.22 -22.57
N GLN A 586 -6.90 -15.89 -23.54
CA GLN A 586 -6.38 -15.26 -24.76
C GLN A 586 -7.48 -14.55 -25.55
N ALA A 587 -8.67 -15.17 -25.66
CA ALA A 587 -9.80 -14.58 -26.36
C ALA A 587 -10.34 -13.32 -25.65
N LEU A 588 -10.37 -13.32 -24.31
CA LEU A 588 -10.80 -12.15 -23.53
C LEU A 588 -9.80 -11.00 -23.65
N ILE A 589 -8.50 -11.28 -23.53
CA ILE A 589 -7.44 -10.29 -23.72
C ILE A 589 -7.53 -9.68 -25.14
N GLN A 590 -7.71 -10.50 -26.18
CA GLN A 590 -7.86 -10.00 -27.55
C GLN A 590 -9.12 -9.13 -27.74
N GLN A 591 -10.22 -9.46 -27.08
CA GLN A 591 -11.44 -8.65 -27.13
C GLN A 591 -11.28 -7.32 -26.40
N ALA A 592 -10.63 -7.31 -25.23
CA ALA A 592 -10.27 -6.08 -24.52
C ALA A 592 -9.37 -5.20 -25.40
N HIS A 593 -8.35 -5.80 -26.02
CA HIS A 593 -7.44 -5.08 -26.92
C HIS A 593 -8.14 -4.46 -28.13
N ALA A 594 -9.06 -5.20 -28.76
CA ALA A 594 -9.87 -4.69 -29.86
C ALA A 594 -10.82 -3.56 -29.41
N LEU A 595 -11.34 -3.64 -28.18
CA LEU A 595 -12.15 -2.57 -27.60
C LEU A 595 -11.30 -1.33 -27.31
N ALA A 596 -10.06 -1.50 -26.83
CA ALA A 596 -9.13 -0.39 -26.61
C ALA A 596 -8.71 0.29 -27.92
N ASN A 597 -8.58 -0.46 -29.01
CA ASN A 597 -8.05 -0.01 -30.30
C ASN A 597 -9.07 -0.23 -31.46
N PRO A 598 -10.16 0.58 -31.52
CA PRO A 598 -11.29 0.37 -32.43
C PRO A 598 -11.04 0.70 -33.90
#